data_AF-A0A923ZG70-F1
#
_entry.id   AF-A0A923ZG70-F1
#
_cell.length_a   1.000
_cell.length_b   1.000
_cell.length_c   1.000
_cell.angle_alpha   90.00
_cell.angle_beta   90.00
_cell.angle_gamma   90.00
#
_symmetry.space_group_name_H-M   'P 1'
#
loop_
_entity.id
_entity.type
_entity.pdbx_description
1 polymer ?
#
loop_
_entity_poly.entity_id
_entity_poly.type
_entity_poly.pdbx_seq_one_letter_code
_entity_poly.pdbx_strand_id
1 'polypeptide(L)'
;AGFLGAIYIALFAAIYSIVANAMYIWIVLKGKLFSGGASIAHAGFAIMLVGILLSSGNKKVISSSLVNGINLATGNDPMTKQKDDPRENLTLIRNVPTRMGEYEVTYSNDSSGMEKGRKFYQLNFERKDAAKSVKEKFRLQPDVYLMKDNNMSSNPDTKSYLTRDVFTYISYALNETQAEDTAQFKIVELHQGDTAYYPNGYLILNKVEKNPNNSRYHYTSSDVALMADITVISKEAVRYAAMPLIEVDSLGVMHKDDTLYAQNLYLRFAGVSDNHNIKLGIKVSDKLIDFVTVKTYVFPYVNLVWLGLIIMAIGLVMSMVKRGKFSNPQAAVVLILISCALIYMFLFANN
;
A
#
# COMPACT_ATOMS: atom_id res chain seq x y z
N ALA A 1 -1.29 -36.40 0.96
CA ALA A 1 -2.27 -36.79 -0.08
C ALA A 1 -3.70 -36.31 0.22
N GLY A 2 -4.18 -36.33 1.48
CA GLY A 2 -5.59 -36.00 1.80
C GLY A 2 -6.04 -34.56 1.52
N PHE A 3 -5.20 -33.55 1.78
CA PHE A 3 -5.59 -32.14 1.62
C PHE A 3 -5.85 -31.74 0.15
N LEU A 4 -4.98 -32.16 -0.77
CA LEU A 4 -5.15 -31.88 -2.21
C LEU A 4 -6.37 -32.62 -2.79
N GLY A 5 -6.59 -33.88 -2.37
CA GLY A 5 -7.79 -34.64 -2.73
C GLY A 5 -9.09 -33.97 -2.25
N ALA A 6 -9.08 -33.44 -1.02
CA ALA A 6 -10.22 -32.70 -0.47
C ALA A 6 -10.56 -31.43 -1.30
N ILE A 7 -9.54 -30.69 -1.75
CA ILE A 7 -9.73 -29.53 -2.62
C ILE A 7 -10.39 -29.94 -3.94
N TYR A 8 -9.92 -31.01 -4.58
CA TYR A 8 -10.50 -31.48 -5.85
C TYR A 8 -11.94 -31.96 -5.69
N ILE A 9 -12.24 -32.69 -4.62
CA ILE A 9 -13.62 -33.13 -4.33
C ILE A 9 -14.53 -31.93 -4.06
N ALA A 10 -14.06 -30.95 -3.28
CA ALA A 10 -14.81 -29.73 -3.01
C ALA A 10 -15.09 -28.94 -4.30
N LEU A 11 -14.08 -28.80 -5.17
CA LEU A 11 -14.22 -28.14 -6.46
C LEU A 11 -15.22 -28.88 -7.37
N PHE A 12 -15.13 -30.21 -7.45
CA PHE A 12 -16.08 -31.04 -8.19
C PHE A 12 -17.50 -30.87 -7.68
N ALA A 13 -17.71 -30.96 -6.35
CA ALA A 13 -19.03 -30.82 -5.73
C ALA A 13 -19.62 -29.43 -5.97
N ALA A 14 -18.80 -28.37 -5.92
CA ALA A 14 -19.24 -27.01 -6.20
C ALA A 14 -19.64 -26.85 -7.67
N ILE A 15 -18.83 -27.32 -8.62
CA ILE A 15 -19.17 -27.29 -10.06
C ILE A 15 -20.44 -28.10 -10.32
N TYR A 16 -20.56 -29.30 -9.76
CA TYR A 16 -21.76 -30.12 -9.86
C TYR A 16 -22.99 -29.38 -9.34
N SER A 17 -22.89 -28.71 -8.19
CA SER A 17 -23.98 -27.91 -7.62
C SER A 17 -24.42 -26.77 -8.55
N ILE A 18 -23.47 -26.08 -9.20
CA ILE A 18 -23.79 -25.03 -10.19
C ILE A 18 -24.58 -25.62 -11.35
N VAL A 19 -24.07 -26.70 -11.94
CA VAL A 19 -24.68 -27.35 -13.11
C VAL A 19 -26.05 -27.95 -12.76
N ALA A 20 -26.18 -28.62 -11.63
CA ALA A 20 -27.44 -29.22 -11.17
C ALA A 20 -28.51 -28.16 -10.91
N ASN A 21 -28.16 -27.03 -10.28
CA ASN A 21 -29.11 -25.93 -10.05
C ASN A 21 -29.51 -25.24 -11.36
N ALA A 22 -28.58 -25.07 -12.31
CA ALA A 22 -28.90 -24.53 -13.64
C ALA A 22 -29.84 -25.48 -14.41
N MET A 23 -29.56 -26.79 -14.40
CA MET A 23 -30.42 -27.80 -15.02
C MET A 23 -31.80 -27.85 -14.38
N TYR A 24 -31.91 -27.73 -13.05
CA TYR A 24 -33.20 -27.70 -12.36
C TYR A 24 -34.05 -26.52 -12.82
N ILE A 25 -33.45 -25.32 -12.95
CA ILE A 25 -34.15 -24.13 -13.46
C ILE A 25 -34.66 -24.36 -14.89
N TRP A 26 -33.85 -24.97 -15.76
CA TRP A 26 -34.21 -25.18 -17.15
C TRP A 26 -35.25 -26.29 -17.34
N ILE A 27 -35.00 -27.47 -16.76
CA ILE A 27 -35.78 -28.68 -16.98
C ILE A 27 -37.06 -28.67 -16.14
N VAL A 28 -36.94 -28.42 -14.83
CA VAL A 28 -38.07 -28.54 -13.89
C VAL A 28 -38.89 -27.25 -13.86
N LEU A 29 -38.22 -26.10 -13.75
CA LEU A 29 -38.90 -24.80 -13.69
C LEU A 29 -39.25 -24.24 -15.08
N LYS A 30 -38.90 -24.95 -16.17
CA LYS A 30 -39.15 -24.54 -17.57
C LYS A 30 -38.64 -23.12 -17.86
N GLY A 31 -37.48 -22.77 -17.31
CA GLY A 31 -36.86 -21.45 -17.46
C GLY A 31 -37.50 -20.33 -16.63
N LYS A 32 -38.45 -20.61 -15.73
CA LYS A 32 -39.10 -19.60 -14.87
C LYS A 32 -38.17 -19.16 -13.73
N LEU A 33 -37.24 -18.26 -14.04
CA LEU A 33 -36.23 -17.74 -13.10
C LEU A 33 -36.85 -17.17 -11.81
N PHE A 34 -37.94 -16.41 -11.89
CA PHE A 34 -38.65 -15.86 -10.73
C PHE A 34 -39.15 -16.92 -9.72
N SER A 35 -39.32 -18.17 -10.16
CA SER A 35 -39.69 -19.27 -9.28
C SER A 35 -38.50 -20.05 -8.72
N GLY A 36 -37.30 -19.81 -9.25
CA GLY A 36 -36.07 -20.53 -8.93
C GLY A 36 -35.15 -19.84 -7.94
N GLY A 37 -35.66 -18.92 -7.10
CA GLY A 37 -34.83 -18.17 -6.13
C GLY A 37 -33.93 -19.06 -5.27
N ALA A 38 -34.45 -20.20 -4.80
CA ALA A 38 -33.65 -21.17 -4.03
C ALA A 38 -32.49 -21.76 -4.85
N SER A 39 -32.74 -22.15 -6.11
CA SER A 39 -31.70 -22.69 -6.99
C SER A 39 -30.65 -21.65 -7.37
N ILE A 40 -31.08 -20.39 -7.60
CA ILE A 40 -30.19 -19.27 -7.84
C ILE A 40 -29.30 -19.02 -6.62
N ALA A 41 -29.89 -19.07 -5.40
CA ALA A 41 -29.14 -18.89 -4.17
C ALA A 41 -28.04 -19.95 -3.99
N HIS A 42 -28.38 -21.23 -4.20
CA HIS A 42 -27.42 -22.33 -4.09
C HIS A 42 -26.36 -22.30 -5.20
N ALA A 43 -26.73 -21.91 -6.42
CA ALA A 43 -25.77 -21.71 -7.51
C ALA A 43 -24.78 -20.58 -7.16
N GLY A 44 -25.28 -19.45 -6.63
CA GLY A 44 -24.44 -18.35 -6.15
C GLY A 44 -23.48 -18.78 -5.04
N PHE A 45 -23.96 -19.52 -4.05
CA PHE A 45 -23.11 -20.09 -3.00
C PHE A 45 -22.02 -21.01 -3.56
N ALA A 46 -22.37 -21.87 -4.53
CA ALA A 46 -21.41 -22.75 -5.17
C ALA A 46 -20.36 -21.99 -6.00
N ILE A 47 -20.76 -20.95 -6.74
CA ILE A 47 -19.82 -20.06 -7.45
C ILE A 47 -18.87 -19.39 -6.45
N MET A 48 -19.38 -18.93 -5.31
CA MET A 48 -18.58 -18.32 -4.26
C MET A 48 -17.52 -19.31 -3.72
N LEU A 49 -17.89 -20.57 -3.46
CA LEU A 49 -16.95 -21.61 -3.05
C LEU A 49 -15.87 -21.89 -4.09
N VAL A 50 -16.24 -21.97 -5.38
CA VAL A 50 -15.26 -22.10 -6.48
C VAL A 50 -14.30 -20.91 -6.47
N GLY A 51 -14.82 -19.69 -6.32
CA GLY A 51 -14.00 -18.48 -6.22
C GLY A 51 -13.02 -18.51 -5.05
N ILE A 52 -13.48 -18.92 -3.86
CA ILE A 52 -12.64 -19.02 -2.66
C ILE A 52 -11.51 -20.03 -2.88
N LEU A 53 -11.80 -21.20 -3.44
CA LEU A 53 -10.80 -22.25 -3.70
C LEU A 53 -9.77 -21.80 -4.74
N LEU A 54 -10.22 -21.23 -5.86
CA LEU A 54 -9.34 -20.77 -6.93
C LEU A 54 -8.45 -19.60 -6.50
N SER A 55 -9.01 -18.65 -5.74
CA SER A 55 -8.29 -17.48 -5.26
C SER A 55 -7.29 -17.83 -4.16
N SER A 56 -7.74 -18.53 -3.11
CA SER A 56 -6.89 -18.89 -1.98
C SER A 56 -5.81 -19.92 -2.37
N GLY A 57 -6.15 -20.88 -3.24
CA GLY A 57 -5.23 -21.92 -3.68
C GLY A 57 -4.12 -21.42 -4.61
N ASN A 58 -4.34 -20.31 -5.32
CA ASN A 58 -3.38 -19.75 -6.29
C ASN A 58 -2.83 -18.38 -5.88
N LYS A 59 -3.04 -17.96 -4.62
CA LYS A 59 -2.50 -16.70 -4.11
C LYS A 59 -0.98 -16.70 -4.20
N LYS A 60 -0.39 -15.55 -4.46
CA LYS A 60 1.08 -15.38 -4.54
C LYS A 60 1.55 -14.32 -3.56
N VAL A 61 2.57 -14.63 -2.78
CA VAL A 61 3.31 -13.62 -2.01
C VAL A 61 4.27 -12.90 -2.95
N ILE A 62 4.25 -11.56 -2.95
CA ILE A 62 5.17 -10.75 -3.77
C ILE A 62 6.15 -9.90 -2.94
N SER A 63 5.93 -9.80 -1.63
CA SER A 63 6.90 -9.27 -0.66
C SER A 63 7.95 -10.32 -0.33
N SER A 64 9.21 -9.89 -0.15
CA SER A 64 10.28 -10.80 0.26
C SER A 64 11.41 -10.05 0.95
N SER A 65 11.87 -10.58 2.09
CA SER A 65 12.95 -9.97 2.85
C SER A 65 14.30 -10.12 2.15
N LEU A 66 14.38 -10.98 1.12
CA LEU A 66 15.60 -11.19 0.33
C LEU A 66 15.95 -9.97 -0.53
N VAL A 67 15.00 -9.06 -0.78
CA VAL A 67 15.24 -7.87 -1.60
C VAL A 67 16.25 -6.92 -0.94
N ASN A 68 16.17 -6.74 0.38
CA ASN A 68 17.06 -5.85 1.13
C ASN A 68 17.72 -6.49 2.36
N GLY A 69 17.45 -7.77 2.63
CA GLY A 69 18.03 -8.52 3.74
C GLY A 69 17.49 -8.16 5.13
N ILE A 70 16.54 -7.23 5.24
CA ILE A 70 15.99 -6.78 6.51
C ILE A 70 14.87 -7.73 6.91
N ASN A 71 15.11 -8.50 7.97
CA ASN A 71 14.15 -9.48 8.48
C ASN A 71 13.81 -9.14 9.94
N LEU A 72 12.58 -8.68 10.15
CA LEU A 72 12.08 -8.30 11.46
C LEU A 72 11.06 -9.33 11.95
N ALA A 73 11.11 -9.64 13.24
CA ALA A 73 10.15 -10.53 13.85
C ALA A 73 8.74 -9.94 13.74
N THR A 74 7.82 -10.73 13.20
CA THR A 74 6.46 -10.30 12.86
C THR A 74 5.43 -10.88 13.80
N GLY A 75 4.26 -10.24 13.82
CA GLY A 75 3.08 -10.72 14.54
C GLY A 75 2.39 -11.88 13.83
N ASN A 76 1.10 -12.03 14.10
CA ASN A 76 0.26 -13.00 13.39
C ASN A 76 -0.27 -12.40 12.09
N ASP A 77 -0.33 -13.21 11.03
CA ASP A 77 -0.96 -12.83 9.77
C ASP A 77 -2.48 -12.60 10.01
N PRO A 78 -3.04 -11.44 9.63
CA PRO A 78 -4.43 -11.10 9.91
C PRO A 78 -5.44 -12.01 9.19
N MET A 79 -5.04 -12.63 8.08
CA MET A 79 -5.84 -13.53 7.25
C MET A 79 -5.79 -14.97 7.76
N THR A 80 -4.59 -15.50 8.05
CA THR A 80 -4.44 -16.91 8.46
C THR A 80 -4.54 -17.11 9.98
N LYS A 81 -4.37 -16.04 10.76
CA LYS A 81 -4.23 -16.06 12.23
C LYS A 81 -3.06 -16.93 12.71
N GLN A 82 -2.15 -17.30 11.82
CA GLN A 82 -0.93 -18.04 12.15
C GLN A 82 0.24 -17.07 12.32
N LYS A 83 1.31 -17.55 12.94
CA LYS A 83 2.57 -16.79 13.03
C LYS A 83 3.07 -16.52 11.61
N ASP A 84 3.30 -15.25 11.31
CA ASP A 84 3.73 -14.82 10.00
C ASP A 84 5.19 -15.27 9.74
N ASP A 85 5.51 -15.59 8.48
CA ASP A 85 6.89 -15.90 8.06
C ASP A 85 7.60 -14.59 7.70
N PRO A 86 8.60 -14.14 8.48
CA PRO A 86 9.31 -12.91 8.21
C PRO A 86 10.00 -12.87 6.83
N ARG A 87 10.29 -14.02 6.21
CA ARG A 87 10.92 -14.08 4.88
C ARG A 87 9.99 -13.66 3.75
N GLU A 88 8.69 -13.79 3.98
CA GLU A 88 7.63 -13.36 3.07
C GLU A 88 7.30 -11.87 3.21
N ASN A 89 8.00 -11.16 4.09
CA ASN A 89 7.75 -9.76 4.38
C ASN A 89 8.82 -8.85 3.78
N LEU A 90 8.47 -7.60 3.50
CA LEU A 90 9.40 -6.61 2.97
C LEU A 90 9.40 -5.37 3.85
N THR A 91 10.56 -5.00 4.39
CA THR A 91 10.75 -3.73 5.10
C THR A 91 10.98 -2.61 4.09
N LEU A 92 10.15 -1.58 4.14
CA LEU A 92 10.21 -0.38 3.30
C LEU A 92 10.74 0.77 4.16
N ILE A 93 11.85 1.36 3.75
CA ILE A 93 12.35 2.60 4.33
C ILE A 93 11.61 3.78 3.68
N ARG A 94 11.25 4.79 4.48
CA ARG A 94 10.51 5.96 3.98
C ARG A 94 11.24 6.60 2.80
N ASN A 95 10.50 6.90 1.74
CA ASN A 95 10.95 7.52 0.50
C ASN A 95 12.06 6.77 -0.25
N VAL A 96 12.28 5.48 0.07
CA VAL A 96 13.20 4.61 -0.68
C VAL A 96 12.40 3.65 -1.56
N PRO A 97 12.40 3.83 -2.90
CA PRO A 97 11.74 2.91 -3.81
C PRO A 97 12.37 1.52 -3.71
N THR A 98 11.54 0.51 -3.44
CA THR A 98 11.99 -0.86 -3.19
C THR A 98 11.22 -1.83 -4.08
N ARG A 99 11.92 -2.77 -4.72
CA ARG A 99 11.29 -3.75 -5.62
C ARG A 99 10.45 -4.76 -4.83
N MET A 100 9.22 -5.01 -5.29
CA MET A 100 8.29 -5.98 -4.73
C MET A 100 7.58 -6.73 -5.88
N GLY A 101 8.11 -7.89 -6.26
CA GLY A 101 7.64 -8.62 -7.44
C GLY A 101 7.81 -7.82 -8.73
N GLU A 102 6.69 -7.54 -9.41
CA GLU A 102 6.62 -6.69 -10.61
C GLU A 102 6.54 -5.19 -10.31
N TYR A 103 6.36 -4.82 -9.04
CA TYR A 103 6.16 -3.44 -8.61
C TYR A 103 7.43 -2.85 -8.00
N GLU A 104 7.56 -1.53 -8.09
CA GLU A 104 8.40 -0.70 -7.24
C GLU A 104 7.48 -0.03 -6.22
N VAL A 105 7.77 -0.21 -4.93
CA VAL A 105 6.94 0.23 -3.83
C VAL A 105 7.69 1.24 -2.98
N THR A 106 7.05 2.38 -2.73
CA THR A 106 7.61 3.46 -1.93
C THR A 106 6.66 3.79 -0.78
N TYR A 107 7.14 3.63 0.45
CA TYR A 107 6.47 4.16 1.64
C TYR A 107 6.69 5.67 1.70
N SER A 108 5.66 6.47 1.38
CA SER A 108 5.83 7.92 1.23
C SER A 108 5.48 8.71 2.47
N ASN A 109 4.43 8.32 3.18
CA ASN A 109 3.91 9.10 4.31
C ASN A 109 3.08 8.23 5.25
N ASP A 110 2.90 8.67 6.49
CA ASP A 110 1.97 8.10 7.47
C ASP A 110 1.07 9.20 8.06
N SER A 111 -0.06 8.81 8.63
CA SER A 111 -0.96 9.74 9.30
C SER A 111 -1.69 9.05 10.45
N SER A 112 -1.91 9.76 11.56
CA SER A 112 -2.71 9.27 12.68
C SER A 112 -4.20 9.29 12.34
N GLY A 113 -4.91 8.23 12.75
CA GLY A 113 -6.37 8.20 12.74
C GLY A 113 -6.99 9.01 13.87
N MET A 114 -8.32 9.12 13.86
CA MET A 114 -9.07 9.77 14.94
C MET A 114 -9.05 8.92 16.21
N GLU A 115 -8.95 7.60 16.06
CA GLU A 115 -8.89 6.64 17.14
C GLU A 115 -7.46 6.52 17.70
N LYS A 116 -7.36 6.40 19.02
CA LYS A 116 -6.08 6.29 19.71
C LYS A 116 -5.27 5.08 19.21
N GLY A 117 -4.04 5.32 18.81
CA GLY A 117 -3.11 4.28 18.35
C GLY A 117 -3.33 3.82 16.91
N ARG A 118 -4.31 4.38 16.18
CA ARG A 118 -4.51 4.09 14.77
C ARG A 118 -3.54 4.90 13.92
N LYS A 119 -2.79 4.24 13.03
CA LYS A 119 -1.92 4.87 12.03
C LYS A 119 -2.20 4.30 10.65
N PHE A 120 -2.19 5.17 9.64
CA PHE A 120 -2.31 4.83 8.22
C PHE A 120 -0.95 4.97 7.53
N TYR A 121 -0.60 4.06 6.63
CA TYR A 121 0.66 4.09 5.89
C TYR A 121 0.41 4.18 4.39
N GLN A 122 0.93 5.21 3.74
CA GLN A 122 0.79 5.41 2.30
C GLN A 122 1.89 4.67 1.54
N LEU A 123 1.48 3.65 0.78
CA LEU A 123 2.34 2.83 -0.05
C LEU A 123 2.01 3.10 -1.52
N ASN A 124 2.94 3.68 -2.27
CA ASN A 124 2.77 3.91 -3.70
C ASN A 124 3.37 2.75 -4.47
N PHE A 125 2.56 2.11 -5.32
CA PHE A 125 2.96 1.02 -6.20
C PHE A 125 3.10 1.56 -7.62
N GLU A 126 4.24 1.28 -8.25
CA GLU A 126 4.49 1.59 -9.65
C GLU A 126 4.98 0.36 -10.39
N ARG A 127 4.34 0.03 -11.53
CA ARG A 127 4.81 -1.02 -12.44
C ARG A 127 5.41 -0.35 -13.67
N LYS A 128 6.68 -0.63 -13.93
CA LYS A 128 7.42 -0.10 -15.08
C LYS A 128 7.59 -1.17 -16.16
N ASP A 129 7.59 -0.76 -17.42
CA ASP A 129 7.91 -1.65 -18.54
C ASP A 129 9.44 -1.80 -18.75
N ALA A 130 9.83 -2.59 -19.76
CA ALA A 130 11.23 -2.77 -20.12
C ALA A 130 11.95 -1.46 -20.51
N ALA A 131 11.19 -0.45 -20.97
CA ALA A 131 11.69 0.88 -21.30
C ALA A 131 11.66 1.84 -20.08
N LYS A 132 11.42 1.33 -18.87
CA LYS A 132 11.29 2.07 -17.60
C LYS A 132 10.14 3.08 -17.57
N SER A 133 9.18 2.98 -18.48
CA SER A 133 7.98 3.82 -18.49
C SER A 133 6.93 3.24 -17.54
N VAL A 134 6.30 4.09 -16.73
CA VAL A 134 5.27 3.68 -15.77
C VAL A 134 4.00 3.26 -16.52
N LYS A 135 3.61 1.99 -16.39
CA LYS A 135 2.39 1.41 -17.00
C LYS A 135 1.20 1.44 -16.07
N GLU A 136 1.46 1.37 -14.77
CA GLU A 136 0.43 1.26 -13.75
C GLU A 136 0.93 1.94 -12.48
N LYS A 137 0.06 2.74 -11.87
CA LYS A 137 0.33 3.43 -10.62
C LYS A 137 -0.93 3.40 -9.77
N PHE A 138 -0.79 2.95 -8.53
CA PHE A 138 -1.86 3.00 -7.55
C PHE A 138 -1.26 3.19 -6.15
N ARG A 139 -2.10 3.59 -5.20
CA ARG A 139 -1.74 3.77 -3.80
C ARG A 139 -2.58 2.83 -2.97
N LEU A 140 -1.94 2.19 -1.99
CA LEU A 140 -2.60 1.50 -0.89
C LEU A 140 -2.31 2.24 0.41
N GLN A 141 -3.31 2.28 1.29
CA GLN A 141 -3.25 2.92 2.59
C GLN A 141 -3.73 1.98 3.70
N PRO A 142 -3.02 0.85 3.96
CA PRO A 142 -3.34 -0.01 5.10
C PRO A 142 -3.17 0.74 6.42
N ASP A 143 -3.91 0.31 7.43
CA ASP A 143 -3.87 0.89 8.77
C ASP A 143 -3.54 -0.14 9.85
N VAL A 144 -2.98 0.34 10.95
CA VAL A 144 -2.69 -0.49 12.13
C VAL A 144 -3.18 0.21 13.39
N TYR A 145 -3.65 -0.59 14.33
CA TYR A 145 -3.83 -0.18 15.71
C TYR A 145 -2.62 -0.63 16.50
N LEU A 146 -1.78 0.33 16.89
CA LEU A 146 -0.63 0.12 17.77
C LEU A 146 -1.12 0.05 19.22
N MET A 147 -0.83 -1.07 19.87
CA MET A 147 -1.15 -1.32 21.27
C MET A 147 0.11 -1.21 22.13
N LYS A 148 -0.03 -1.42 23.44
CA LYS A 148 1.13 -1.53 24.35
C LYS A 148 1.98 -2.76 23.99
N ASP A 149 3.23 -2.75 24.43
CA ASP A 149 4.16 -3.88 24.32
C ASP A 149 4.45 -4.35 22.88
N ASN A 150 4.51 -3.40 21.93
CA ASN A 150 4.74 -3.66 20.50
C ASN A 150 3.73 -4.61 19.84
N ASN A 151 2.56 -4.82 20.46
CA ASN A 151 1.48 -5.54 19.83
C ASN A 151 0.72 -4.63 18.86
N MET A 152 0.25 -5.17 17.74
CA MET A 152 -0.49 -4.40 16.75
C MET A 152 -1.58 -5.24 16.10
N SER A 153 -2.67 -4.58 15.72
CA SER A 153 -3.71 -5.16 14.87
C SER A 153 -3.70 -4.46 13.52
N SER A 154 -3.45 -5.22 12.47
CA SER A 154 -3.30 -4.67 11.12
C SER A 154 -4.55 -4.87 10.29
N ASN A 155 -5.01 -3.79 9.68
CA ASN A 155 -6.07 -3.77 8.69
C ASN A 155 -5.43 -3.63 7.30
N PRO A 156 -5.72 -4.56 6.39
CA PRO A 156 -5.19 -4.52 5.05
C PRO A 156 -5.87 -3.43 4.20
N ASP A 157 -5.20 -3.08 3.11
CA ASP A 157 -5.82 -2.37 1.99
C ASP A 157 -5.59 -3.15 0.69
N THR A 158 -6.50 -3.01 -0.28
CA THR A 158 -6.53 -3.82 -1.49
C THR A 158 -6.80 -2.99 -2.74
N LYS A 159 -5.98 -3.20 -3.76
CA LYS A 159 -6.30 -2.72 -5.12
C LYS A 159 -6.92 -3.87 -5.90
N SER A 160 -8.21 -3.72 -6.22
CA SER A 160 -8.95 -4.71 -7.00
C SER A 160 -8.75 -4.52 -8.50
N TYR A 161 -8.64 -5.63 -9.23
CA TYR A 161 -8.70 -5.67 -10.69
C TYR A 161 -9.71 -6.73 -11.14
N LEU A 162 -10.02 -6.76 -12.44
CA LEU A 162 -10.94 -7.76 -12.98
C LEU A 162 -10.44 -9.20 -12.76
N THR A 163 -9.12 -9.42 -12.86
CA THR A 163 -8.51 -10.77 -12.83
C THR A 163 -7.69 -11.08 -11.59
N ARG A 164 -7.30 -10.06 -10.81
CA ARG A 164 -6.47 -10.22 -9.62
C ARG A 164 -6.70 -9.08 -8.65
N ASP A 165 -6.38 -9.28 -7.39
CA ASP A 165 -6.38 -8.24 -6.36
C ASP A 165 -5.00 -8.17 -5.72
N VAL A 166 -4.49 -6.97 -5.49
CA VAL A 166 -3.24 -6.72 -4.76
C VAL A 166 -3.58 -6.30 -3.35
N PHE A 167 -3.39 -7.21 -2.40
CA PHE A 167 -3.73 -7.05 -0.99
C PHE A 167 -2.44 -6.80 -0.19
N THR A 168 -2.39 -5.73 0.60
CA THR A 168 -1.22 -5.40 1.44
C THR A 168 -1.64 -5.10 2.87
N TYR A 169 -0.88 -5.61 3.84
CA TYR A 169 -1.01 -5.19 5.25
C TYR A 169 0.36 -4.93 5.86
N ILE A 170 0.35 -4.18 6.96
CA ILE A 170 1.55 -3.90 7.75
C ILE A 170 1.80 -5.07 8.70
N SER A 171 2.89 -5.80 8.54
CA SER A 171 3.26 -6.92 9.42
C SER A 171 4.11 -6.49 10.60
N TYR A 172 4.78 -5.34 10.49
CA TYR A 172 5.47 -4.67 11.59
C TYR A 172 5.56 -3.17 11.35
N ALA A 173 5.26 -2.38 12.38
CA ALA A 173 5.51 -0.94 12.43
C ALA A 173 6.14 -0.57 13.77
N LEU A 174 6.98 0.46 13.76
CA LEU A 174 7.53 1.02 14.98
C LEU A 174 6.42 1.70 15.80
N ASN A 175 6.30 1.30 17.06
CA ASN A 175 5.55 2.07 18.03
C ASN A 175 6.47 3.20 18.49
N GLU A 176 6.18 4.43 18.05
CA GLU A 176 6.96 5.60 18.43
C GLU A 176 6.72 5.92 19.91
N THR A 177 7.39 5.19 20.81
CA THR A 177 7.74 5.78 22.10
C THR A 177 8.58 7.01 21.78
N GLN A 178 8.09 8.16 22.22
CA GLN A 178 8.65 9.50 22.01
C GLN A 178 10.08 9.62 22.55
N ALA A 179 11.06 8.96 21.93
CA ALA A 179 12.45 9.34 22.08
C ALA A 179 12.57 10.69 21.38
N GLU A 180 12.67 11.77 22.16
CA GLU A 180 12.95 13.07 21.60
C GLU A 180 14.28 13.02 20.84
N ASP A 181 14.28 13.59 19.64
CA ASP A 181 15.49 13.67 18.83
C ASP A 181 16.36 14.80 19.37
N THR A 182 17.31 14.47 20.24
CA THR A 182 18.20 15.45 20.86
C THR A 182 19.30 15.93 19.91
N ALA A 183 19.47 15.28 18.74
CA ALA A 183 20.47 15.64 17.76
C ALA A 183 20.27 17.08 17.25
N GLN A 184 21.36 17.82 17.21
CA GLN A 184 21.40 19.22 16.77
C GLN A 184 22.11 19.34 15.43
N PHE A 185 21.81 20.41 14.69
CA PHE A 185 22.55 20.75 13.49
C PHE A 185 23.95 21.23 13.85
N LYS A 186 24.96 20.58 13.26
CA LYS A 186 26.33 21.08 13.24
C LYS A 186 26.54 21.84 11.93
N ILE A 187 26.85 23.13 12.02
CA ILE A 187 27.15 23.94 10.85
C ILE A 187 28.59 23.67 10.43
N VAL A 188 28.77 23.41 9.14
CA VAL A 188 30.07 23.37 8.47
C VAL A 188 30.09 24.42 7.37
N GLU A 189 31.25 25.04 7.15
CA GLU A 189 31.46 25.97 6.04
C GLU A 189 32.18 25.25 4.91
N LEU A 190 31.61 25.32 3.71
CA LEU A 190 32.10 24.61 2.53
C LEU A 190 32.17 25.56 1.33
N HIS A 191 33.24 25.44 0.54
CA HIS A 191 33.25 25.94 -0.82
C HIS A 191 32.63 24.92 -1.77
N GLN A 192 32.30 25.38 -2.97
CA GLN A 192 31.86 24.49 -4.02
C GLN A 192 32.96 23.47 -4.37
N GLY A 193 32.60 22.19 -4.41
CA GLY A 193 33.52 21.07 -4.59
C GLY A 193 34.04 20.46 -3.28
N ASP A 194 33.87 21.15 -2.15
CA ASP A 194 34.35 20.66 -0.86
C ASP A 194 33.52 19.49 -0.34
N THR A 195 34.13 18.76 0.59
CA THR A 195 33.56 17.58 1.24
C THR A 195 33.43 17.79 2.74
N ALA A 196 32.32 17.31 3.31
CA ALA A 196 32.14 17.21 4.75
C ALA A 196 31.84 15.77 5.18
N TYR A 197 32.34 15.38 6.34
CA TYR A 197 32.11 14.05 6.89
C TYR A 197 30.92 14.04 7.85
N TYR A 198 30.17 12.94 7.83
CA TYR A 198 29.15 12.61 8.82
C TYR A 198 29.35 11.16 9.29
N PRO A 199 28.75 10.71 10.40
CA PRO A 199 29.05 9.41 10.98
C PRO A 199 28.89 8.22 10.04
N ASN A 200 27.99 8.29 9.03
CA ASN A 200 27.71 7.19 8.10
C ASN A 200 28.26 7.42 6.69
N GLY A 201 29.17 8.39 6.50
CA GLY A 201 29.79 8.63 5.20
C GLY A 201 30.36 10.04 5.04
N TYR A 202 30.27 10.57 3.83
CA TYR A 202 30.62 11.95 3.54
C TYR A 202 29.68 12.54 2.49
N LEU A 203 29.65 13.86 2.41
CA LEU A 203 28.86 14.60 1.44
C LEU A 203 29.76 15.55 0.65
N ILE A 204 29.41 15.78 -0.60
CA ILE A 204 30.11 16.67 -1.53
C ILE A 204 29.14 17.78 -1.91
N LEU A 205 29.56 19.04 -1.74
CA LEU A 205 28.80 20.19 -2.24
C LEU A 205 29.14 20.38 -3.73
N ASN A 206 28.26 19.94 -4.63
CA ASN A 206 28.52 20.01 -6.07
C ASN A 206 28.46 21.44 -6.60
N LYS A 207 27.39 22.16 -6.25
CA LYS A 207 27.13 23.54 -6.67
C LYS A 207 26.07 24.19 -5.79
N VAL A 208 25.99 25.51 -5.87
CA VAL A 208 24.84 26.28 -5.38
C VAL A 208 24.13 26.90 -6.56
N GLU A 209 22.83 26.66 -6.65
CA GLU A 209 21.97 27.17 -7.70
C GLU A 209 21.07 28.28 -7.17
N LYS A 210 21.05 29.43 -7.86
CA LYS A 210 20.16 30.53 -7.55
C LYS A 210 18.83 30.33 -8.25
N ASN A 211 17.74 30.44 -7.49
CA ASN A 211 16.36 30.33 -7.95
C ASN A 211 16.14 29.07 -8.82
N PRO A 212 16.31 27.86 -8.24
CA PRO A 212 16.26 26.63 -9.01
C PRO A 212 14.88 26.42 -9.62
N ASN A 213 14.86 25.92 -10.85
CA ASN A 213 13.66 25.44 -11.52
C ASN A 213 13.87 24.00 -11.98
N ASN A 214 13.50 23.06 -11.12
CA ASN A 214 13.70 21.63 -11.27
C ASN A 214 12.44 20.86 -10.84
N SER A 215 12.51 19.53 -10.82
CA SER A 215 11.35 18.69 -10.47
C SER A 215 10.82 18.90 -9.05
N ARG A 216 11.62 19.48 -8.14
CA ARG A 216 11.26 19.71 -6.73
C ARG A 216 10.92 21.17 -6.43
N TYR A 217 11.59 22.10 -7.08
CA TYR A 217 11.49 23.54 -6.80
C TYR A 217 11.22 24.31 -8.09
N HIS A 218 10.30 25.25 -8.05
CA HIS A 218 9.88 26.04 -9.21
C HIS A 218 9.96 27.53 -8.87
N TYR A 219 11.17 28.08 -8.88
CA TYR A 219 11.41 29.51 -8.64
C TYR A 219 11.60 30.29 -9.93
N THR A 220 11.30 31.57 -9.85
CA THR A 220 11.43 32.55 -10.94
C THR A 220 12.62 33.47 -10.69
N SER A 221 12.98 34.29 -11.68
CA SER A 221 14.08 35.25 -11.56
C SER A 221 13.84 36.35 -10.52
N SER A 222 12.58 36.62 -10.15
CA SER A 222 12.22 37.61 -9.13
C SER A 222 12.36 37.10 -7.70
N ASP A 223 12.46 35.79 -7.50
CA ASP A 223 12.58 35.21 -6.17
C ASP A 223 14.01 35.33 -5.64
N VAL A 224 14.19 35.12 -4.34
CA VAL A 224 15.49 35.07 -3.70
C VAL A 224 15.62 33.72 -3.01
N ALA A 225 16.10 32.72 -3.75
CA ALA A 225 16.33 31.37 -3.24
C ALA A 225 17.72 30.85 -3.64
N LEU A 226 18.38 30.13 -2.73
CA LEU A 226 19.62 29.42 -2.98
C LEU A 226 19.44 27.95 -2.60
N MET A 227 19.78 27.05 -3.52
CA MET A 227 19.73 25.60 -3.33
C MET A 227 21.13 25.01 -3.40
N ALA A 228 21.50 24.20 -2.44
CA ALA A 228 22.75 23.43 -2.50
C ALA A 228 22.49 22.07 -3.18
N ASP A 229 23.17 21.80 -4.28
CA ASP A 229 23.22 20.47 -4.90
C ASP A 229 24.29 19.65 -4.17
N ILE A 230 23.85 18.63 -3.42
CA ILE A 230 24.72 17.82 -2.57
C ILE A 230 24.62 16.36 -2.99
N THR A 231 25.77 15.71 -3.14
CA THR A 231 25.86 14.25 -3.24
C THR A 231 26.33 13.67 -1.92
N VAL A 232 25.49 12.83 -1.32
CA VAL A 232 25.80 12.10 -0.08
C VAL A 232 26.22 10.69 -0.46
N ILE A 233 27.35 10.24 0.08
CA ILE A 233 27.92 8.92 -0.17
C ILE A 233 28.01 8.19 1.16
N SER A 234 27.29 7.08 1.29
CA SER A 234 27.32 6.25 2.51
C SER A 234 28.62 5.43 2.61
N LYS A 235 28.88 4.85 3.77
CA LYS A 235 29.99 3.90 3.99
C LYS A 235 29.97 2.71 3.02
N GLU A 236 28.79 2.33 2.56
CA GLU A 236 28.56 1.25 1.58
C GLU A 236 28.69 1.74 0.12
N ALA A 237 29.18 2.97 -0.08
CA ALA A 237 29.35 3.63 -1.38
C ALA A 237 28.04 3.87 -2.16
N VAL A 238 26.89 3.81 -1.49
CA VAL A 238 25.59 4.18 -2.09
C VAL A 238 25.52 5.70 -2.17
N ARG A 239 25.09 6.21 -3.33
CA ARG A 239 24.96 7.65 -3.59
C ARG A 239 23.52 8.10 -3.45
N TYR A 240 23.31 9.18 -2.72
CA TYR A 240 22.04 9.87 -2.56
C TYR A 240 22.21 11.33 -2.99
N ALA A 241 21.17 11.91 -3.60
CA ALA A 241 21.12 13.33 -3.90
C ALA A 241 20.34 14.06 -2.81
N ALA A 242 20.81 15.24 -2.40
CA ALA A 242 20.11 16.12 -1.49
C ALA A 242 20.16 17.57 -2.00
N MET A 243 19.07 18.28 -1.80
CA MET A 243 18.83 19.62 -2.33
C MET A 243 18.24 20.57 -1.27
N PRO A 244 18.89 20.78 -0.11
CA PRO A 244 18.40 21.73 0.87
C PRO A 244 18.42 23.15 0.29
N LEU A 245 17.45 23.96 0.68
CA LEU A 245 17.20 25.28 0.10
C LEU A 245 16.97 26.32 1.20
N ILE A 246 17.42 27.53 0.93
CA ILE A 246 17.10 28.73 1.72
C ILE A 246 16.42 29.74 0.80
N GLU A 247 15.32 30.33 1.25
CA GLU A 247 14.60 31.38 0.53
C GLU A 247 14.40 32.60 1.43
N VAL A 248 14.28 33.77 0.82
CA VAL A 248 13.95 35.02 1.50
C VAL A 248 12.69 35.58 0.88
N ASP A 249 11.67 35.76 1.69
CA ASP A 249 10.40 36.37 1.31
C ASP A 249 10.04 37.56 2.22
N SER A 250 8.80 38.06 2.13
CA SER A 250 8.32 39.19 2.94
C SER A 250 8.20 38.88 4.44
N LEU A 251 8.19 37.60 4.82
CA LEU A 251 8.10 37.13 6.20
C LEU A 251 9.47 36.83 6.81
N GLY A 252 10.52 36.72 5.98
CA GLY A 252 11.91 36.62 6.39
C GLY A 252 12.66 35.50 5.68
N VAL A 253 13.62 34.91 6.40
CA VAL A 253 14.42 33.78 5.90
C VAL A 253 13.72 32.47 6.23
N MET A 254 13.42 31.69 5.20
CA MET A 254 12.79 30.38 5.31
C MET A 254 13.75 29.29 4.85
N HIS A 255 13.90 28.25 5.66
CA HIS A 255 14.73 27.09 5.34
C HIS A 255 13.84 25.91 4.92
N LYS A 256 14.17 25.31 3.77
CA LYS A 256 13.59 24.03 3.31
C LYS A 256 14.67 22.96 3.44
N ASP A 257 14.65 22.28 4.58
CA ASP A 257 15.56 21.18 4.87
C ASP A 257 15.31 20.00 3.93
N ASP A 258 16.37 19.23 3.68
CA ASP A 258 16.27 17.96 2.97
C ASP A 258 16.60 16.79 3.89
N THR A 259 15.84 15.70 3.77
CA THR A 259 15.94 14.55 4.67
C THR A 259 16.21 13.27 3.88
N LEU A 260 17.34 12.63 4.18
CA LEU A 260 17.68 11.31 3.67
C LEU A 260 17.38 10.26 4.75
N TYR A 261 16.14 9.76 4.73
CA TYR A 261 15.66 8.76 5.70
C TYR A 261 16.53 7.50 5.75
N ALA A 262 17.05 7.03 4.61
CA ALA A 262 17.96 5.89 4.55
C ALA A 262 19.26 6.07 5.36
N GLN A 263 19.61 7.29 5.72
CA GLN A 263 20.83 7.66 6.44
C GLN A 263 20.54 8.40 7.76
N ASN A 264 19.26 8.60 8.12
CA ASN A 264 18.80 9.50 9.20
C ASN A 264 19.47 10.89 9.15
N LEU A 265 19.75 11.37 7.94
CA LEU A 265 20.51 12.57 7.70
C LEU A 265 19.59 13.71 7.28
N TYR A 266 19.67 14.82 8.01
CA TYR A 266 18.95 16.07 7.76
C TYR A 266 19.96 17.12 7.37
N LEU A 267 19.73 17.77 6.24
CA LEU A 267 20.58 18.80 5.68
C LEU A 267 19.81 20.12 5.63
N ARG A 268 20.45 21.18 6.11
CA ARG A 268 19.90 22.54 6.12
C ARG A 268 20.85 23.49 5.43
N PHE A 269 20.37 24.24 4.45
CA PHE A 269 21.12 25.38 3.95
C PHE A 269 20.96 26.52 4.97
N ALA A 270 21.97 26.70 5.84
CA ALA A 270 21.89 27.67 6.94
C ALA A 270 22.20 29.10 6.48
N GLY A 271 22.97 29.27 5.41
CA GLY A 271 23.24 30.57 4.81
C GLY A 271 24.57 30.62 4.07
N VAL A 272 25.03 31.83 3.78
CA VAL A 272 26.34 32.10 3.17
C VAL A 272 27.14 32.96 4.14
N SER A 273 28.40 32.60 4.38
CA SER A 273 29.34 33.38 5.19
C SER A 273 29.82 34.65 4.46
N ASP A 274 30.44 35.57 5.18
CA ASP A 274 31.06 36.77 4.62
C ASP A 274 32.13 36.45 3.56
N ASN A 275 32.79 35.30 3.69
CA ASN A 275 33.80 34.81 2.75
C ASN A 275 33.19 34.06 1.53
N HIS A 276 31.87 34.18 1.31
CA HIS A 276 31.13 33.47 0.26
C HIS A 276 31.08 31.93 0.41
N ASN A 277 31.50 31.39 1.56
CA ASN A 277 31.34 29.97 1.88
C ASN A 277 29.90 29.62 2.21
N ILE A 278 29.50 28.40 1.90
CA ILE A 278 28.16 27.88 2.19
C ILE A 278 28.14 27.29 3.59
N LYS A 279 27.27 27.81 4.45
CA LYS A 279 26.98 27.26 5.77
C LYS A 279 25.96 26.14 5.63
N LEU A 280 26.42 24.90 5.70
CA LEU A 280 25.58 23.71 5.65
C LEU A 280 25.39 23.15 7.06
N GLY A 281 24.14 23.11 7.52
CA GLY A 281 23.76 22.39 8.72
C GLY A 281 23.64 20.90 8.44
N ILE A 282 24.40 20.08 9.16
CA ILE A 282 24.37 18.62 9.11
C ILE A 282 23.82 18.12 10.45
N LYS A 283 22.70 17.39 10.42
CA LYS A 283 22.13 16.74 11.59
C LYS A 283 21.90 15.26 11.29
N VAL A 284 22.39 14.39 12.16
CA VAL A 284 22.19 12.94 12.06
C VAL A 284 21.40 12.54 13.27
N SER A 285 20.19 11.99 13.06
CA SER A 285 19.33 11.60 14.16
C SER A 285 19.72 10.22 14.71
N ASP A 286 19.71 10.12 16.04
CA ASP A 286 19.88 8.84 16.76
C ASP A 286 18.58 8.02 16.81
N LYS A 287 17.48 8.55 16.27
CA LYS A 287 16.23 7.80 16.13
C LYS A 287 16.42 6.59 15.24
N LEU A 288 15.58 5.58 15.41
CA LEU A 288 15.48 4.48 14.45
C LEU A 288 15.09 5.04 13.08
N ILE A 289 15.65 4.46 12.02
CA ILE A 289 15.27 4.78 10.65
C ILE A 289 13.75 4.61 10.50
N ASP A 290 13.10 5.57 9.85
CA ASP A 290 11.67 5.50 9.58
C ASP A 290 11.40 4.40 8.53
N PHE A 291 10.82 3.30 8.98
CA PHE A 291 10.51 2.15 8.15
C PHE A 291 9.18 1.51 8.56
N VAL A 292 8.62 0.75 7.63
CA VAL A 292 7.46 -0.11 7.87
C VAL A 292 7.69 -1.45 7.18
N THR A 293 7.26 -2.55 7.79
CA THR A 293 7.32 -3.88 7.17
C THR A 293 5.94 -4.29 6.71
N VAL A 294 5.86 -4.76 5.47
CA VAL A 294 4.61 -5.10 4.82
C VAL A 294 4.64 -6.53 4.29
N LYS A 295 3.47 -7.13 4.22
CA LYS A 295 3.24 -8.35 3.46
C LYS A 295 2.20 -8.09 2.40
N THR A 296 2.50 -8.52 1.18
CA THR A 296 1.64 -8.28 0.02
C THR A 296 1.35 -9.58 -0.73
N TYR A 297 0.06 -9.83 -0.94
CA TYR A 297 -0.46 -10.95 -1.69
C TYR A 297 -1.08 -10.47 -3.01
N VAL A 298 -0.96 -11.31 -4.04
CA VAL A 298 -1.75 -11.21 -5.27
C VAL A 298 -2.74 -12.37 -5.28
N PHE A 299 -4.03 -12.05 -5.17
CA PHE A 299 -5.12 -13.03 -5.20
C PHE A 299 -5.75 -13.06 -6.60
N PRO A 300 -5.71 -14.19 -7.33
CA PRO A 300 -6.39 -14.29 -8.61
C PRO A 300 -7.91 -14.51 -8.45
N TYR A 301 -8.71 -13.94 -9.34
CA TYR A 301 -10.14 -14.23 -9.49
C TYR A 301 -11.03 -14.05 -8.23
N VAL A 302 -10.68 -13.15 -7.31
CA VAL A 302 -11.52 -12.83 -6.12
C VAL A 302 -12.93 -12.37 -6.54
N ASN A 303 -13.08 -11.75 -7.71
CA ASN A 303 -14.38 -11.36 -8.26
C ASN A 303 -15.38 -12.51 -8.43
N LEU A 304 -14.93 -13.77 -8.52
CA LEU A 304 -15.83 -14.93 -8.51
C LEU A 304 -16.52 -15.10 -7.15
N VAL A 305 -15.83 -14.77 -6.05
CA VAL A 305 -16.41 -14.75 -4.71
C VAL A 305 -17.51 -13.71 -4.64
N TRP A 306 -17.21 -12.47 -5.08
CA TRP A 306 -18.18 -11.38 -5.11
C TRP A 306 -19.38 -11.67 -6.00
N LEU A 307 -19.14 -12.21 -7.21
CA LEU A 307 -20.19 -12.63 -8.13
C LEU A 307 -21.10 -13.69 -7.48
N GLY A 308 -20.51 -14.72 -6.86
CA GLY A 308 -21.26 -15.76 -6.16
C GLY A 308 -22.12 -15.20 -5.04
N LEU A 309 -21.58 -14.27 -4.24
CA LEU A 309 -22.30 -13.59 -3.16
C LEU A 309 -23.48 -12.76 -3.70
N ILE A 310 -23.26 -11.98 -4.77
CA ILE A 310 -24.33 -11.19 -5.42
C ILE A 310 -25.44 -12.11 -5.93
N ILE A 311 -25.10 -13.17 -6.67
CA ILE A 311 -26.09 -14.14 -7.19
C ILE A 311 -26.84 -14.81 -6.03
N MET A 312 -26.12 -15.19 -4.97
CA MET A 312 -26.71 -15.80 -3.78
C MET A 312 -27.74 -14.88 -3.12
N ALA A 313 -27.35 -13.63 -2.88
CA ALA A 313 -28.22 -12.62 -2.28
C ALA A 313 -29.45 -12.32 -3.15
N ILE A 314 -29.29 -12.21 -4.46
CA ILE A 314 -30.42 -12.06 -5.40
C ILE A 314 -31.38 -13.25 -5.28
N GLY A 315 -30.87 -14.48 -5.27
CA GLY A 315 -31.70 -15.68 -5.10
C GLY A 315 -32.48 -15.72 -3.78
N LEU A 316 -31.86 -15.26 -2.68
CA LEU A 316 -32.53 -15.11 -1.38
C LEU A 316 -33.64 -14.06 -1.45
N VAL A 317 -33.38 -12.90 -2.03
CA VAL A 317 -34.38 -11.83 -2.19
C VAL A 317 -35.54 -12.30 -3.06
N MET A 318 -35.27 -13.00 -4.18
CA MET A 318 -36.32 -13.58 -5.03
C MET A 318 -37.22 -14.54 -4.23
N SER A 319 -36.62 -15.35 -3.35
CA SER A 319 -37.36 -16.28 -2.50
C SER A 319 -38.22 -15.55 -1.45
N MET A 320 -37.71 -14.44 -0.88
CA MET A 320 -38.45 -13.60 0.06
C MET A 320 -39.62 -12.88 -0.60
N VAL A 321 -39.40 -12.24 -1.76
CA VAL A 321 -40.42 -11.52 -2.52
C VAL A 321 -41.55 -12.46 -2.96
N LYS A 322 -41.21 -13.67 -3.43
CA LYS A 322 -42.20 -14.70 -3.77
C LYS A 322 -42.98 -15.17 -2.55
N ARG A 323 -42.32 -15.36 -1.40
CA ARG A 323 -42.97 -15.76 -0.14
C ARG A 323 -43.90 -14.66 0.39
N GLY A 324 -43.49 -13.39 0.25
CA GLY A 324 -44.28 -12.21 0.64
C GLY A 324 -45.43 -11.88 -0.31
N LYS A 325 -45.64 -12.66 -1.38
CA LYS A 325 -46.71 -12.47 -2.38
C LYS A 325 -46.74 -11.06 -2.99
N PHE A 326 -45.57 -10.48 -3.23
CA PHE A 326 -45.43 -9.17 -3.88
C PHE A 326 -45.99 -9.23 -5.32
N SER A 327 -46.56 -8.13 -5.80
CA SER A 327 -46.96 -8.02 -7.21
C SER A 327 -45.73 -7.97 -8.12
N ASN A 328 -45.85 -8.39 -9.38
CA ASN A 328 -44.76 -8.35 -10.36
C ASN A 328 -44.02 -7.00 -10.45
N PRO A 329 -44.69 -5.83 -10.49
CA PRO A 329 -43.98 -4.55 -10.51
C PRO A 329 -43.23 -4.27 -9.21
N GLN A 330 -43.80 -4.57 -8.04
CA GLN A 330 -43.11 -4.41 -6.76
C GLN A 330 -41.89 -5.32 -6.65
N ALA A 331 -42.03 -6.58 -7.07
CA ALA A 331 -40.96 -7.55 -7.13
C ALA A 331 -39.80 -7.08 -8.01
N ALA A 332 -40.10 -6.55 -9.20
CA ALA A 332 -39.10 -6.03 -10.12
C ALA A 332 -38.34 -4.84 -9.53
N VAL A 333 -39.05 -3.87 -8.92
CA VAL A 333 -38.43 -2.70 -8.30
C VAL A 333 -37.49 -3.11 -7.16
N VAL A 334 -37.94 -3.98 -6.26
CA VAL A 334 -37.12 -4.47 -5.13
C VAL A 334 -35.87 -5.19 -5.63
N LEU A 335 -36.01 -6.08 -6.63
CA LEU A 335 -34.88 -6.82 -7.17
C LEU A 335 -33.87 -5.92 -7.89
N ILE A 336 -34.32 -4.93 -8.66
CA ILE A 336 -33.43 -3.99 -9.34
C ILE A 336 -32.66 -3.16 -8.31
N LEU A 337 -33.36 -2.55 -7.33
CA LEU A 337 -32.73 -1.72 -6.31
C LEU A 337 -31.69 -2.50 -5.51
N ILE A 338 -32.04 -3.70 -5.05
CA ILE A 338 -31.11 -4.52 -4.26
C ILE A 338 -29.95 -5.02 -5.13
N SER A 339 -30.20 -5.44 -6.37
CA SER A 339 -29.11 -5.88 -7.27
C SER A 339 -28.14 -4.74 -7.56
N CYS A 340 -28.64 -3.55 -7.85
CA CYS A 340 -27.80 -2.36 -8.04
C CYS A 340 -27.02 -2.01 -6.78
N ALA A 341 -27.66 -2.05 -5.60
CA ALA A 341 -27.00 -1.78 -4.33
C ALA A 341 -25.89 -2.80 -4.03
N LEU A 342 -26.13 -4.10 -4.26
CA LEU A 342 -25.15 -5.17 -4.05
C LEU A 342 -23.98 -5.07 -5.04
N ILE A 343 -24.26 -4.82 -6.31
CA ILE A 343 -23.23 -4.62 -7.35
C ILE A 343 -22.36 -3.43 -6.98
N TYR A 344 -22.97 -2.30 -6.59
CA TYR A 344 -22.25 -1.12 -6.15
C TYR A 344 -21.38 -1.43 -4.92
N MET A 345 -21.97 -2.03 -3.88
CA MET A 345 -21.28 -2.30 -2.62
C MET A 345 -20.09 -3.26 -2.78
N PHE A 346 -20.21 -4.31 -3.59
CA PHE A 346 -19.16 -5.33 -3.69
C PHE A 346 -18.15 -5.12 -4.84
N LEU A 347 -18.52 -4.42 -5.91
CA LEU A 347 -17.63 -4.24 -7.07
C LEU A 347 -17.10 -2.81 -7.22
N PHE A 348 -17.77 -1.81 -6.63
CA PHE A 348 -17.44 -0.40 -6.85
C PHE A 348 -17.14 0.40 -5.59
N ALA A 349 -17.71 0.06 -4.43
CA ALA A 349 -17.53 0.86 -3.20
C ALA A 349 -16.09 0.89 -2.67
N ASN A 350 -15.23 -0.05 -3.10
CA ASN A 350 -13.82 -0.15 -2.72
C ASN A 350 -12.84 0.22 -3.87
N ASN A 351 -13.33 0.71 -5.01
CA ASN A 351 -12.51 1.19 -6.13
C ASN A 351 -12.47 2.71 -6.15
#